data_AF-A0A662PRD6-F1
#
_entry.id   AF-A0A662PRD6-F1
#
_cell.length_a   1.000
_cell.length_b   1.000
_cell.length_c   1.000
_cell.angle_alpha   90.00
_cell.angle_beta   90.00
_cell.angle_gamma   90.00
#
_symmetry.space_group_name_H-M   'P 1'
#
loop_
_entity.id
_entity.type
_entity.pdbx_description
1 polymer ?
#
loop_
_entity_poly.entity_id
_entity_poly.type
_entity_poly.pdbx_seq_one_letter_code
_entity_poly.pdbx_strand_id
1 'polypeptide(L)'
;MDLRRSRKRIKFEMTDENGDKVVVIFEGKLSREKLLQMADLMELYGGLSSEEQPEEYYYENSKLAKLARVIAKYFPFGYFTSRDVLEAYMTEYREPISLSTVSTYLTRLSERGYLERGKSGNIIRYRLTQPRVSAERGDMTSRIRGYHLDTGL
;
A
#
# COMPACT_ATOMS: atom_id res chain seq x y z
N MET A 1 46.43 -12.70 13.35
CA MET A 1 46.31 -11.24 13.54
C MET A 1 45.06 -10.77 12.83
N ASP A 2 44.16 -10.14 13.58
CA ASP A 2 42.76 -9.85 13.29
C ASP A 2 42.48 -9.01 12.04
N LEU A 3 41.65 -9.55 11.15
CA LEU A 3 40.92 -8.77 10.15
C LEU A 3 39.83 -7.96 10.85
N ARG A 4 40.13 -6.71 11.23
CA ARG A 4 39.09 -5.72 11.57
C ARG A 4 38.27 -5.42 10.31
N ARG A 5 37.30 -6.28 10.04
CA ARG A 5 36.23 -6.07 9.05
C ARG A 5 35.46 -4.83 9.52
N SER A 6 35.70 -3.69 8.88
CA SER A 6 35.00 -2.43 9.17
C SER A 6 33.49 -2.72 9.24
N ARG A 7 32.90 -2.61 10.45
CA ARG A 7 31.46 -2.74 10.62
C ARG A 7 30.85 -1.53 9.92
N LYS A 8 30.21 -1.78 8.78
CA LYS A 8 29.46 -0.73 8.07
C LYS A 8 28.43 -0.15 9.04
N ARG A 9 28.52 1.16 9.28
CA ARG A 9 27.58 1.92 10.10
C ARG A 9 26.83 2.89 9.21
N ILE A 10 25.51 2.88 9.28
CA ILE A 10 24.65 3.78 8.51
C ILE A 10 23.73 4.51 9.49
N LYS A 11 23.64 5.84 9.37
CA LYS A 11 22.78 6.68 10.19
C LYS A 11 21.73 7.32 9.29
N PHE A 12 20.47 7.11 9.63
CA PHE A 12 19.33 7.80 9.04
C PHE A 12 18.80 8.80 10.06
N GLU A 13 18.49 10.00 9.60
CA GLU A 13 17.94 11.07 10.41
C GLU A 13 16.69 11.59 9.70
N MET A 14 15.59 11.62 10.41
CA MET A 14 14.25 11.94 9.90
C MET A 14 13.67 13.02 10.81
N THR A 15 12.89 13.92 10.24
CA THR A 15 12.15 14.94 11.00
C THR A 15 10.75 14.99 10.43
N ASP A 16 9.75 14.73 11.28
CA ASP A 16 8.34 14.76 10.91
C ASP A 16 7.84 16.22 10.76
N GLU A 17 6.69 16.40 10.13
CA GLU A 17 6.00 17.70 9.98
C GLU A 17 5.67 18.37 11.32
N ASN A 18 5.59 17.59 12.41
CA ASN A 18 5.41 18.07 13.77
C ASN A 18 6.72 18.53 14.46
N GLY A 19 7.87 18.38 13.81
CA GLY A 19 9.19 18.70 14.35
C GLY A 19 9.83 17.58 15.17
N ASP A 20 9.18 16.41 15.26
CA ASP A 20 9.72 15.24 15.93
C ASP A 20 10.90 14.64 15.15
N LYS A 21 12.03 14.46 15.83
CA LYS A 21 13.28 13.98 15.22
C LYS A 21 13.55 12.52 15.56
N VAL A 22 13.70 11.68 14.54
CA VAL A 22 14.02 10.26 14.68
C VAL A 22 15.38 9.97 14.06
N VAL A 23 16.28 9.37 14.85
CA VAL A 23 17.61 8.96 14.39
C VAL A 23 17.73 7.45 14.50
N VAL A 24 18.00 6.78 13.39
CA VAL A 24 18.21 5.34 13.33
C VAL A 24 19.64 5.02 12.92
N ILE A 25 20.34 4.22 13.72
CA ILE A 25 21.73 3.83 13.46
C ILE A 25 21.79 2.31 13.30
N PHE A 26 22.27 1.87 12.14
CA PHE A 26 22.59 0.47 11.87
C PHE A 26 24.07 0.23 11.98
N GLU A 27 24.47 -0.83 12.69
CA GLU A 27 25.85 -1.31 12.73
C GLU A 27 25.91 -2.78 12.30
N GLY A 28 26.78 -3.10 11.35
CA GLY A 28 27.03 -4.47 10.90
C GLY A 28 26.51 -4.77 9.49
N LYS A 29 25.98 -5.98 9.27
CA LYS A 29 25.46 -6.39 7.97
C LYS A 29 24.03 -5.90 7.78
N LEU A 30 23.84 -5.01 6.82
CA LEU A 30 22.54 -4.63 6.29
C LEU A 30 22.09 -5.73 5.31
N SER A 31 20.92 -6.32 5.56
CA SER A 31 20.26 -7.24 4.62
C SER A 31 19.15 -6.52 3.87
N ARG A 32 18.70 -7.10 2.75
CA ARG A 32 17.54 -6.60 2.00
C ARG A 32 16.29 -6.49 2.88
N GLU A 33 16.07 -7.45 3.78
CA GLU A 33 14.94 -7.42 4.72
C GLU A 33 15.02 -6.26 5.72
N LYS A 34 16.21 -5.96 6.24
CA LYS A 34 16.42 -4.82 7.14
C LYS A 34 16.18 -3.49 6.43
N LEU A 35 16.53 -3.41 5.14
CA LEU A 35 16.22 -2.25 4.31
C LEU A 35 14.72 -2.08 4.09
N LEU A 36 13.99 -3.17 3.85
CA LEU A 36 12.53 -3.13 3.69
C LEU A 36 11.82 -2.69 4.98
N GLN A 37 12.23 -3.24 6.13
CA GLN A 37 11.71 -2.81 7.43
C GLN A 37 12.00 -1.32 7.71
N MET A 38 13.12 -0.81 7.21
CA MET A 38 13.45 0.61 7.30
C MET A 38 12.63 1.48 6.36
N ALA A 39 12.39 1.04 5.14
CA ALA A 39 11.48 1.73 4.24
C ALA A 39 10.07 1.82 4.85
N ASP A 40 9.56 0.72 5.42
CA ASP A 40 8.28 0.70 6.14
C ASP A 40 8.27 1.69 7.32
N LEU A 41 9.41 1.84 8.02
CA LEU A 41 9.56 2.78 9.14
C LEU A 41 9.66 4.24 8.66
N MET A 42 10.40 4.52 7.60
CA MET A 42 10.49 5.87 7.02
C MET A 42 9.14 6.33 6.46
N GLU A 43 8.40 5.41 5.85
CA GLU A 43 7.02 5.63 5.45
C GLU A 43 6.08 5.82 6.65
N LEU A 44 6.45 5.29 7.83
CA LEU A 44 5.73 5.47 9.09
C LEU A 44 5.92 6.86 9.71
N TYR A 45 7.06 7.51 9.53
CA TYR A 45 7.39 8.76 10.22
C TYR A 45 7.28 10.03 9.36
N GLY A 46 6.76 9.93 8.13
CA GLY A 46 6.47 11.10 7.31
C GLY A 46 7.72 11.73 6.69
N GLY A 47 8.08 11.28 5.49
CA GLY A 47 8.91 12.07 4.57
C GLY A 47 10.13 11.36 4.01
N LEU A 48 9.96 10.80 2.81
CA LEU A 48 11.05 10.54 1.88
C LEU A 48 11.45 11.88 1.25
N SER A 49 12.40 12.56 1.89
CA SER A 49 13.17 13.63 1.26
C SER A 49 14.59 13.13 1.07
N SER A 50 14.76 12.24 0.11
CA SER A 50 16.07 11.95 -0.47
C SER A 50 15.85 11.70 -1.94
N GLU A 51 16.11 12.73 -2.73
CA GLU A 51 16.33 12.58 -4.17
C GLU A 51 17.43 11.52 -4.38
N GLU A 52 17.27 10.74 -5.46
CA GLU A 52 18.29 9.86 -6.07
C GLU A 52 18.35 8.40 -5.56
N GLN A 53 17.34 7.58 -5.89
CA GLN A 53 17.53 6.16 -6.28
C GLN A 53 16.23 5.56 -6.87
N PRO A 54 16.29 4.62 -7.83
CA PRO A 54 15.15 4.26 -8.70
C PRO A 54 13.94 3.80 -7.89
N GLU A 55 13.06 4.76 -7.62
CA GLU A 55 12.02 4.68 -6.60
C GLU A 55 10.95 3.63 -6.98
N GLU A 56 10.64 3.49 -8.25
CA GLU A 56 9.44 2.79 -8.74
C GLU A 56 9.30 1.33 -8.24
N TYR A 57 10.38 0.54 -8.23
CA TYR A 57 10.30 -0.88 -7.83
C TYR A 57 10.21 -1.09 -6.30
N TYR A 58 10.75 -0.16 -5.51
CA TYR A 58 10.72 -0.22 -4.04
C TYR A 58 9.36 0.18 -3.48
N TYR A 59 8.70 1.19 -4.08
CA TYR A 59 7.34 1.56 -3.70
C TYR A 59 6.33 0.49 -4.11
N GLU A 60 6.46 -0.12 -5.28
CA GLU A 60 5.52 -1.14 -5.78
C GLU A 60 5.42 -2.40 -4.91
N ASN A 61 6.44 -2.70 -4.08
CA ASN A 61 6.46 -3.86 -3.18
C ASN A 61 6.40 -3.50 -1.69
N SER A 62 6.22 -2.21 -1.36
CA SER A 62 6.02 -1.77 0.02
C SER A 62 4.74 -2.37 0.64
N LYS A 63 4.69 -2.50 1.97
CA LYS A 63 3.48 -2.94 2.65
C LYS A 63 2.29 -2.01 2.38
N LEU A 64 2.53 -0.69 2.27
CA LEU A 64 1.51 0.28 1.91
C LEU A 64 0.96 0.04 0.50
N ALA A 65 1.81 -0.17 -0.49
CA ALA A 65 1.36 -0.46 -1.86
C ALA A 65 0.61 -1.79 -1.96
N LYS A 66 1.11 -2.83 -1.28
CA LYS A 66 0.41 -4.11 -1.15
C LYS A 66 -0.97 -3.95 -0.48
N LEU A 67 -1.06 -3.14 0.57
CA LEU A 67 -2.34 -2.81 1.22
C LEU A 67 -3.29 -2.07 0.28
N ALA A 68 -2.81 -1.06 -0.46
CA ALA A 68 -3.62 -0.36 -1.44
C ALA A 68 -4.16 -1.31 -2.53
N ARG A 69 -3.33 -2.27 -3.00
CA ARG A 69 -3.75 -3.32 -3.94
C ARG A 69 -4.81 -4.25 -3.34
N VAL A 70 -4.61 -4.71 -2.09
CA VAL A 70 -5.60 -5.52 -1.36
C VAL A 70 -6.92 -4.77 -1.21
N ILE A 71 -6.87 -3.49 -0.84
CA ILE A 71 -8.06 -2.65 -0.70
C ILE A 71 -8.80 -2.52 -2.02
N ALA A 72 -8.10 -2.17 -3.09
CA ALA A 72 -8.69 -2.03 -4.41
C ALA A 72 -9.30 -3.34 -4.95
N LYS A 73 -8.66 -4.49 -4.65
CA LYS A 73 -9.08 -5.81 -5.12
C LYS A 73 -10.28 -6.36 -4.34
N TYR A 74 -10.23 -6.30 -3.02
CA TYR A 74 -11.18 -6.99 -2.15
C TYR A 74 -12.26 -6.09 -1.56
N PHE A 75 -12.02 -4.78 -1.51
CA PHE A 75 -12.96 -3.81 -0.96
C PHE A 75 -13.28 -2.69 -1.98
N PRO A 76 -13.64 -3.03 -3.24
CA PRO A 76 -13.92 -2.02 -4.26
C PRO A 76 -15.16 -1.18 -3.93
N PHE A 77 -16.08 -1.72 -3.12
CA PHE A 77 -17.33 -1.09 -2.73
C PHE A 77 -17.60 -1.26 -1.23
N GLY A 78 -18.31 -0.29 -0.65
CA GLY A 78 -18.77 -0.37 0.74
C GLY A 78 -17.69 -0.06 1.77
N TYR A 79 -18.07 -0.24 3.04
CA TYR A 79 -17.20 0.04 4.18
C TYR A 79 -16.51 -1.22 4.68
N PHE A 80 -15.24 -1.07 5.08
CA PHE A 80 -14.41 -2.12 5.67
C PHE A 80 -13.65 -1.61 6.90
N THR A 81 -13.10 -2.51 7.69
CA THR A 81 -12.34 -2.22 8.91
C THR A 81 -10.87 -2.61 8.76
N SER A 82 -10.03 -2.21 9.72
CA SER A 82 -8.63 -2.64 9.75
C SER A 82 -8.46 -4.15 9.94
N ARG A 83 -9.44 -4.84 10.56
CA ARG A 83 -9.42 -6.31 10.69
C ARG A 83 -9.71 -6.99 9.36
N ASP A 84 -10.69 -6.49 8.60
CA ASP A 84 -11.03 -7.06 7.29
C ASP A 84 -9.81 -7.00 6.35
N VAL A 85 -9.12 -5.86 6.33
CA VAL A 85 -7.92 -5.65 5.50
C VAL A 85 -6.74 -6.49 5.97
N LEU A 86 -6.57 -6.67 7.29
CA LEU A 86 -5.54 -7.54 7.86
C LEU A 86 -5.70 -8.97 7.36
N GLU A 87 -6.91 -9.51 7.45
CA GLU A 87 -7.22 -10.87 7.00
C GLU A 87 -6.98 -11.01 5.50
N ALA A 88 -7.51 -10.09 4.69
CA ALA A 88 -7.31 -10.09 3.24
C ALA A 88 -5.83 -10.01 2.83
N TYR A 89 -5.03 -9.18 3.53
CA TYR A 89 -3.59 -9.08 3.30
C TYR A 89 -2.86 -10.39 3.59
N MET A 90 -3.13 -10.98 4.76
CA MET A 90 -2.49 -12.23 5.17
C MET A 90 -2.87 -13.39 4.24
N THR A 91 -4.10 -13.43 3.74
CA THR A 91 -4.54 -14.41 2.75
C THR A 91 -3.86 -14.22 1.40
N GLU A 92 -3.78 -12.98 0.89
CA GLU A 92 -3.20 -12.69 -0.43
C GLU A 92 -1.70 -12.93 -0.47
N TYR A 93 -0.95 -12.37 0.49
CA TYR A 93 0.50 -12.34 0.43
C TYR A 93 1.17 -13.42 1.28
N ARG A 94 0.43 -14.09 2.17
CA ARG A 94 0.98 -15.05 3.16
C ARG A 94 2.12 -14.46 3.99
N GLU A 95 2.10 -13.15 4.18
CA GLU A 95 3.07 -12.37 4.93
C GLU A 95 2.45 -11.86 6.23
N PRO A 96 3.14 -11.96 7.38
CA PRO A 96 2.63 -11.42 8.63
C PRO A 96 2.69 -9.88 8.63
N ILE A 97 1.59 -9.26 9.07
CA ILE A 97 1.49 -7.83 9.35
C ILE A 97 0.64 -7.65 10.61
N SER A 98 0.94 -6.66 11.45
CA SER A 98 0.16 -6.44 12.66
C SER A 98 -1.09 -5.59 12.38
N LEU A 99 -2.12 -5.73 13.22
CA LEU A 99 -3.31 -4.88 13.16
C LEU A 99 -2.98 -3.39 13.35
N SER A 100 -1.97 -3.07 14.17
CA SER A 100 -1.51 -1.70 14.36
C SER A 100 -0.93 -1.11 13.07
N THR A 101 -0.05 -1.86 12.39
CA THR A 101 0.52 -1.44 11.10
C THR A 101 -0.57 -1.23 10.06
N VAL A 102 -1.53 -2.15 9.95
CA VAL A 102 -2.68 -1.98 9.04
C VAL A 102 -3.48 -0.72 9.39
N SER A 103 -3.81 -0.52 10.67
CA SER A 103 -4.59 0.65 11.11
C SER A 103 -3.88 1.96 10.78
N THR A 104 -2.57 2.03 11.02
CA THR A 104 -1.78 3.21 10.69
C THR A 104 -1.73 3.48 9.19
N TYR A 105 -1.53 2.44 8.37
CA TYR A 105 -1.53 2.61 6.92
C TYR A 105 -2.90 3.02 6.37
N LEU A 106 -4.00 2.52 6.92
CA LEU A 106 -5.34 2.95 6.56
C LEU A 106 -5.59 4.43 6.93
N THR A 107 -5.10 4.87 8.08
CA THR A 107 -5.14 6.30 8.46
C THR A 107 -4.41 7.15 7.43
N ARG A 108 -3.18 6.79 7.03
CA ARG A 108 -2.43 7.54 6.00
C ARG A 108 -3.10 7.55 4.63
N LEU A 109 -3.62 6.40 4.21
CA LEU A 109 -4.39 6.34 2.97
C LEU A 109 -5.63 7.24 3.04
N SER A 110 -6.20 7.43 4.23
CA SER A 110 -7.28 8.39 4.43
C SER A 110 -6.81 9.84 4.39
N GLU A 111 -5.69 10.16 5.05
CA GLU A 111 -5.08 11.49 5.05
C GLU A 111 -4.66 11.94 3.63
N ARG A 112 -4.20 10.99 2.81
CA ARG A 112 -3.87 11.21 1.39
C ARG A 112 -5.09 11.23 0.46
N GLY A 113 -6.30 11.10 1.00
CA GLY A 113 -7.55 11.13 0.23
C GLY A 113 -7.85 9.86 -0.58
N TYR A 114 -7.06 8.79 -0.45
CA TYR A 114 -7.33 7.51 -1.10
C TYR A 114 -8.54 6.79 -0.46
N LEU A 115 -8.71 6.97 0.85
CA LEU A 115 -9.83 6.44 1.61
C LEU A 115 -10.63 7.56 2.26
N GLU A 116 -11.93 7.33 2.41
CA GLU A 116 -12.74 8.05 3.36
C GLU A 116 -12.80 7.27 4.67
N ARG A 117 -12.59 7.98 5.79
CA ARG A 117 -12.64 7.42 7.13
C ARG A 117 -13.93 7.85 7.82
N GLY A 118 -14.71 6.87 8.28
CA GLY A 118 -15.95 7.07 9.02
C GLY A 118 -15.93 6.39 10.39
N LYS A 119 -16.78 6.84 11.29
CA LYS A 119 -17.01 6.20 12.59
C LYS A 119 -18.45 5.68 12.64
N SER A 120 -18.61 4.39 12.93
CA SER A 120 -19.92 3.75 13.14
C SER A 120 -19.95 3.20 14.56
N GLY A 121 -20.59 3.94 15.47
CA GLY A 121 -20.52 3.64 16.91
C GLY A 121 -19.09 3.77 17.42
N ASN A 122 -18.52 2.68 17.98
CA ASN A 122 -17.14 2.66 18.44
C ASN A 122 -16.15 2.02 17.44
N ILE A 123 -16.59 1.76 16.20
CA ILE A 123 -15.79 1.09 15.17
C ILE A 123 -15.41 2.11 14.09
N ILE A 124 -14.12 2.16 13.76
CA ILE A 124 -13.62 2.92 12.62
C ILE A 124 -13.83 2.08 11.35
N ARG A 125 -14.41 2.70 10.33
CA ARG A 125 -14.63 2.11 9.02
C ARG A 125 -14.00 2.98 7.95
N TYR A 126 -13.59 2.35 6.86
CA TYR A 126 -12.97 2.97 5.71
C TYR A 126 -13.73 2.60 4.45
N ARG A 127 -13.70 3.45 3.44
CA ARG A 127 -14.14 3.10 2.07
C ARG A 127 -13.25 3.80 1.07
N LEU A 128 -13.16 3.27 -0.15
CA LEU A 128 -12.46 3.98 -1.25
C LEU A 128 -13.20 5.27 -1.59
N THR A 129 -12.45 6.37 -1.73
CA THR A 129 -12.99 7.67 -2.16
C THR A 129 -13.53 7.61 -3.59
N GLN A 130 -12.91 6.80 -4.45
CA GLN A 130 -13.42 6.44 -5.77
C GLN A 130 -13.47 4.92 -5.89
N PRO A 131 -14.67 4.30 -5.87
CA PRO A 131 -14.83 2.89 -6.12
C PRO A 131 -14.25 2.51 -7.48
N ARG A 132 -13.36 1.52 -7.54
CA ARG A 132 -12.93 0.98 -8.83
C ARG A 132 -14.06 0.14 -9.39
N VAL A 133 -14.72 0.66 -10.43
CA VAL A 133 -15.59 -0.15 -11.27
C VAL A 133 -14.68 -1.11 -12.01
N SER A 134 -14.61 -2.38 -11.58
CA SER A 134 -13.92 -3.42 -12.32
C SER A 134 -14.56 -3.51 -13.69
N ALA A 135 -13.91 -2.93 -14.71
CA ALA A 135 -14.35 -2.99 -16.08
C ALA A 135 -14.06 -4.38 -16.65
N GLU A 136 -14.75 -5.39 -16.14
CA GLU A 136 -14.89 -6.68 -16.83
C GLU A 136 -16.14 -6.59 -17.71
N ARG A 137 -16.17 -5.60 -18.62
CA ARG A 137 -17.07 -5.62 -19.78
C ARG A 137 -16.42 -6.49 -20.85
N GLY A 138 -16.65 -7.79 -20.71
CA GLY A 138 -16.61 -8.69 -21.86
C GLY A 138 -17.67 -8.23 -22.86
N ASP A 139 -17.20 -7.81 -24.04
CA ASP A 139 -17.94 -7.45 -25.23
C ASP A 139 -19.03 -8.49 -25.56
N MET A 140 -20.30 -8.21 -25.22
CA MET A 140 -21.48 -8.99 -25.64
C MET A 140 -22.52 -8.08 -26.31
N THR A 141 -22.07 -7.12 -27.12
CA THR A 141 -22.98 -6.33 -27.98
C THR A 141 -22.65 -6.44 -29.47
N SER A 142 -21.62 -7.21 -29.85
CA SER A 142 -21.18 -7.30 -31.25
C SER A 142 -21.73 -8.52 -32.02
N ARG A 143 -22.67 -9.30 -31.46
CA ARG A 143 -23.25 -10.49 -32.14
C ARG A 143 -24.63 -10.31 -32.77
N ILE A 144 -25.19 -9.10 -32.84
CA ILE A 144 -26.32 -8.85 -33.75
C ILE A 144 -25.81 -8.06 -34.96
N ARG A 145 -24.97 -8.75 -35.73
CA ARG A 145 -24.67 -8.43 -37.11
C ARG A 145 -25.84 -8.92 -37.96
N GLY A 146 -26.42 -8.01 -38.73
CA GLY A 146 -26.95 -8.28 -40.07
C GLY A 146 -28.08 -9.30 -40.18
N TYR A 147 -29.32 -8.81 -40.13
CA TYR A 147 -30.32 -9.26 -41.07
C TYR A 147 -30.72 -8.08 -41.94
N HIS A 148 -29.92 -7.86 -42.99
CA HIS A 148 -30.41 -7.23 -44.20
C HIS A 148 -31.25 -8.31 -44.90
N LEU A 149 -32.57 -8.15 -44.90
CA LEU A 149 -33.44 -8.83 -45.86
C LEU A 149 -33.81 -7.79 -46.90
N ASP A 150 -32.95 -7.70 -47.91
CA ASP A 150 -33.36 -7.26 -49.23
C ASP A 150 -34.17 -8.40 -49.84
N THR A 151 -35.47 -8.19 -50.01
CA THR A 151 -36.24 -8.85 -51.05
C THR A 151 -37.18 -7.82 -51.63
N GLY A 152 -36.76 -7.24 -52.75
CA GLY A 152 -37.61 -6.43 -53.60
C GLY A 152 -38.71 -7.27 -54.26
N LEU A 153 -39.88 -6.63 -54.38
CA LEU A 153 -40.72 -6.51 -55.58
C LEU A 153 -41.86 -5.54 -55.28
#